data_AF-A0AAV1TMH6-F1
#
_entry.id   AF-A0AAV1TMH6-F1
#
_cell.length_a   1.000
_cell.length_b   1.000
_cell.length_c   1.000
_cell.angle_alpha   90.00
_cell.angle_beta   90.00
_cell.angle_gamma   90.00
#
_symmetry.space_group_name_H-M   'P 1'
#
loop_
_entity.id
_entity.type
_entity.pdbx_description
1 polymer ?
#
loop_
_entity_poly.entity_id
_entity_poly.type
_entity_poly.pdbx_seq_one_letter_code
_entity_poly.pdbx_strand_id
1 'polypeptide(L)'
;MLDVEDDSFHVTCEGDSHLSDSEWEVVGRMSVIMGEPAISGMLESLSRDQQNAAINKFLQGELAVERQKIALLQQQGSHQSMDGTAPTQNLEEISQGIREPMKIPF
;
A
#
# COMPACT_ATOMS: atom_id res chain seq x y z
N MET A 1 -13.46 -24.76 34.00
CA MET A 1 -13.14 -23.37 33.68
C MET A 1 -12.02 -23.47 32.67
N LEU A 2 -12.25 -23.07 31.42
CA LEU A 2 -11.21 -23.16 30.39
C LEU A 2 -10.17 -22.10 30.74
N ASP A 3 -9.01 -22.54 31.21
CA ASP A 3 -7.79 -21.72 31.18
C ASP A 3 -7.49 -21.50 29.71
N VAL A 4 -7.99 -20.38 29.18
CA VAL A 4 -7.52 -19.82 27.94
C VAL A 4 -6.17 -19.23 28.31
N GLU A 5 -5.13 -20.03 28.06
CA GLU A 5 -3.77 -19.53 28.01
C GLU A 5 -3.80 -18.36 27.03
N ASP A 6 -3.68 -17.16 27.61
CA ASP A 6 -3.46 -15.93 26.89
C ASP A 6 -2.14 -16.11 26.14
N ASP A 7 -2.26 -16.59 24.91
CA ASP A 7 -1.19 -16.74 23.92
C ASP A 7 -0.71 -15.35 23.45
N SER A 8 -0.61 -14.40 24.39
CA SER A 8 0.28 -13.26 24.25
C SER A 8 1.68 -13.78 24.58
N PHE A 9 2.20 -14.60 23.65
CA PHE A 9 3.62 -14.89 23.58
C PHE A 9 4.33 -13.56 23.31
N HIS A 10 4.55 -12.80 24.37
CA HIS A 10 5.64 -11.85 24.42
C HIS A 10 6.88 -12.67 24.09
N VAL A 11 7.39 -12.50 22.88
CA VAL A 11 8.76 -12.86 22.51
C VAL A 11 9.63 -12.12 23.52
N THR A 12 9.85 -12.75 24.66
CA THR A 12 10.69 -12.26 25.75
C THR A 12 12.13 -12.58 25.39
N CYS A 13 12.53 -12.14 24.20
CA CYS A 13 13.93 -11.91 23.87
C CYS A 13 14.30 -10.46 24.22
N GLU A 14 13.58 -9.85 25.18
CA GLU A 14 13.84 -8.50 25.68
C GLU A 14 15.10 -8.41 26.56
N GLY A 15 15.72 -9.54 26.90
CA GLY A 15 16.88 -9.58 27.80
C GLY A 15 18.21 -9.15 27.17
N ASP A 16 18.44 -9.46 25.89
CA ASP A 16 19.75 -9.30 25.24
C ASP A 16 19.69 -8.86 23.75
N SER A 17 18.50 -8.71 23.17
CA SER A 17 18.38 -8.31 21.77
C SER A 17 18.47 -6.81 21.60
N HIS A 18 19.46 -6.37 20.83
CA HIS A 18 19.74 -4.98 20.53
C HIS A 18 18.80 -4.34 19.49
N LEU A 19 17.64 -4.97 19.26
CA LEU A 19 16.66 -4.53 18.28
C LEU A 19 15.72 -3.50 18.91
N SER A 20 15.43 -2.45 18.16
CA SER A 20 14.38 -1.48 18.50
C SER A 20 12.98 -2.10 18.38
N ASP A 21 11.98 -1.49 19.01
CA ASP A 21 10.58 -1.90 18.90
C ASP A 21 10.14 -2.05 17.43
N SER A 22 10.54 -1.10 16.57
CA SER A 22 10.24 -1.15 15.15
C SER A 22 10.91 -2.33 14.43
N GLU A 23 12.12 -2.72 14.85
CA GLU A 23 12.81 -3.89 14.29
C GLU A 23 12.14 -5.18 14.76
N TRP A 24 11.65 -5.22 16.00
CA TRP A 24 10.86 -6.32 16.53
C TRP A 24 9.54 -6.54 15.79
N GLU A 25 8.87 -5.47 15.36
CA GLU A 25 7.70 -5.59 14.47
C GLU A 25 8.05 -6.26 13.14
N VAL A 26 9.21 -5.94 12.56
CA VAL A 26 9.68 -6.59 11.34
C VAL A 26 9.97 -8.06 11.58
N VAL A 27 10.65 -8.38 12.69
CA VAL A 27 10.92 -9.76 13.10
C VAL A 27 9.62 -10.54 13.26
N GLY A 28 8.58 -9.94 13.86
CA GLY A 28 7.25 -10.53 13.94
C GLY A 28 6.67 -10.88 12.57
N ARG A 29 6.75 -9.97 11.59
CA ARG A 29 6.30 -10.25 10.21
C ARG A 29 7.15 -11.33 9.53
N MET A 30 8.46 -11.32 9.74
CA MET A 30 9.37 -12.36 9.25
C MET A 30 8.99 -13.73 9.82
N SER A 31 8.67 -13.80 11.11
CA SER A 31 8.23 -15.02 11.80
C SER A 31 6.91 -15.55 11.27
N VAL A 32 5.96 -14.68 10.89
CA VAL A 32 4.71 -15.09 10.24
C VAL A 32 4.97 -15.76 8.88
N ILE A 33 5.99 -15.33 8.14
CA ILE A 33 6.29 -15.84 6.79
C ILE A 33 7.18 -17.09 6.84
N MET A 34 8.22 -17.08 7.67
CA MET A 34 9.27 -18.11 7.70
C MET A 34 9.18 -19.07 8.89
N GLY A 35 8.34 -18.76 9.87
CA GLY A 35 8.20 -19.50 11.12
C GLY A 35 9.10 -18.95 12.22
N GLU A 36 8.55 -18.78 13.42
CA GLU A 36 9.25 -18.26 14.59
C GLU A 36 10.55 -19.05 14.93
N PRO A 37 10.57 -20.39 14.95
CA PRO A 37 11.79 -21.12 15.28
C PRO A 37 12.94 -20.86 14.29
N ALA A 38 12.63 -20.64 13.02
CA ALA A 38 13.62 -20.34 12.00
C ALA A 38 14.20 -18.93 12.17
N ILE A 39 13.34 -17.96 12.52
CA ILE A 39 13.77 -16.58 12.75
C ILE A 39 14.57 -16.46 14.05
N SER A 40 14.11 -17.07 15.14
CA SER A 40 14.85 -17.09 16.40
C SER A 40 16.23 -17.72 16.23
N GLY A 41 16.31 -18.91 15.61
CA GLY A 41 17.59 -19.58 15.35
C GLY A 41 18.50 -18.78 14.41
N MET A 42 17.93 -18.10 13.41
CA MET A 42 18.69 -17.21 12.54
C MET A 42 19.28 -16.03 13.34
N LEU A 43 18.46 -15.32 14.12
CA LEU A 43 18.90 -14.14 14.88
C LEU A 43 19.96 -14.52 15.92
N GLU A 44 19.79 -15.63 16.63
CA GLU A 44 20.78 -16.16 17.59
C GLU A 44 22.14 -16.46 16.94
N SER A 45 22.14 -16.88 15.67
CA SER A 45 23.36 -17.21 14.92
C SER A 45 24.08 -16.00 14.32
N LEU A 46 23.43 -14.84 14.26
CA LEU A 46 23.92 -13.66 13.56
C LEU A 46 24.48 -12.61 14.53
N SER A 47 25.53 -11.91 14.09
CA SER A 47 25.99 -10.71 14.79
C SER A 47 24.96 -9.58 14.67
N ARG A 48 25.03 -8.58 15.56
CA ARG A 48 24.14 -7.41 15.52
C ARG A 48 24.05 -6.77 14.14
N ASP A 49 25.18 -6.51 13.50
CA ASP A 49 25.21 -5.90 12.16
C ASP A 49 24.54 -6.80 11.11
N GLN A 50 24.68 -8.11 11.24
CA GLN A 50 24.04 -9.08 10.36
C GLN A 50 22.53 -9.20 10.60
N GLN A 51 22.07 -9.13 11.85
CA GLN A 51 20.65 -9.07 12.20
C GLN A 51 20.02 -7.82 11.57
N ASN A 52 20.63 -6.66 11.76
CA ASN A 52 20.16 -5.39 11.18
C ASN A 52 20.17 -5.43 9.65
N ALA A 53 21.19 -6.05 9.04
CA ALA A 53 21.24 -6.24 7.59
C ALA A 53 20.13 -7.19 7.08
N ALA A 54 19.82 -8.26 7.82
CA ALA A 54 18.76 -9.20 7.46
C ALA A 54 17.38 -8.52 7.53
N ILE A 55 17.11 -7.78 8.60
CA ILE A 55 15.87 -7.00 8.80
C ILE A 55 15.72 -5.95 7.69
N ASN A 56 16.79 -5.21 7.38
CA ASN A 56 16.76 -4.21 6.31
C ASN A 56 16.52 -4.81 4.92
N LYS A 57 17.13 -5.97 4.63
CA LYS A 57 16.88 -6.68 3.36
C LYS A 57 15.44 -7.13 3.23
N PHE A 58 14.85 -7.62 4.32
CA PHE A 58 13.45 -8.01 4.34
C PHE A 58 12.54 -6.79 4.06
N LEU A 59 12.75 -5.67 4.75
CA LEU A 59 12.00 -4.42 4.51
C LEU A 59 12.14 -3.90 3.07
N GLN A 60 13.35 -3.97 2.49
CA GLN A 60 13.57 -3.58 1.10
C GLN A 60 12.77 -4.46 0.13
N GLY A 61 12.65 -5.75 0.42
CA GLY A 61 11.80 -6.68 -0.31
C GLY A 61 10.33 -6.29 -0.24
N GLU A 62 9.80 -6.05 0.96
CA GLU A 62 8.41 -5.61 1.16
C GLU A 62 8.13 -4.31 0.39
N LEU A 63 9.02 -3.31 0.51
CA LEU A 63 8.89 -2.04 -0.19
C LEU A 63 8.92 -2.20 -1.72
N ALA A 64 9.76 -3.09 -2.25
CA ALA A 64 9.82 -3.36 -3.68
C ALA A 64 8.50 -3.97 -4.19
N VAL A 65 7.93 -4.91 -3.45
CA VAL A 65 6.63 -5.52 -3.76
C VAL A 65 5.52 -4.47 -3.76
N GLU A 66 5.46 -3.62 -2.73
CA GLU A 66 4.44 -2.57 -2.65
C GLU A 66 4.58 -1.53 -3.77
N ARG A 67 5.81 -1.14 -4.11
CA ARG A 67 6.06 -0.27 -5.29
C ARG A 67 5.58 -0.91 -6.59
N GLN A 68 5.79 -2.21 -6.76
CA GLN A 68 5.29 -2.93 -7.94
C GLN A 68 3.76 -2.97 -7.97
N LYS A 69 3.10 -3.21 -6.83
CA LYS A 69 1.63 -3.17 -6.73
C LYS A 69 1.09 -1.78 -7.08
N ILE A 70 1.69 -0.72 -6.56
CA ILE A 70 1.30 0.67 -6.88
C ILE A 70 1.46 0.94 -8.37
N ALA A 71 2.58 0.54 -8.98
CA ALA A 71 2.81 0.72 -10.41
C ALA A 71 1.78 -0.04 -11.28
N LEU A 72 1.35 -1.22 -10.84
CA LEU A 72 0.29 -1.98 -11.51
C LEU A 72 -1.07 -1.26 -11.41
N LEU A 73 -1.44 -0.77 -10.23
CA LEU A 73 -2.69 -0.05 -10.01
C LEU A 73 -2.76 1.24 -10.84
N GLN A 74 -1.65 1.97 -10.95
CA GLN A 74 -1.57 3.18 -11.78
C GLN A 74 -1.77 2.88 -13.28
N GLN A 75 -1.24 1.75 -13.77
CA GLN A 75 -1.47 1.32 -15.15
C GLN A 75 -2.93 0.94 -15.38
N GLN A 76 -3.56 0.23 -14.44
CA GLN A 76 -4.97 -0.14 -14.55
C GLN A 76 -5.91 1.08 -14.49
N GLY A 77 -5.61 2.06 -13.64
CA GLY A 77 -6.35 3.33 -13.60
C GLY A 77 -6.22 4.15 -14.90
N SER A 78 -5.08 4.06 -15.58
CA SER A 78 -4.85 4.72 -16.87
C SER A 78 -5.63 4.09 -18.02
N HIS A 79 -6.01 2.82 -17.90
CA HIS A 79 -6.80 2.09 -18.91
C HIS A 79 -8.33 2.14 -18.68
N GLN A 80 -8.81 2.68 -17.56
CA GLN A 80 -10.24 2.84 -17.28
C GLN A 80 -10.82 4.21 -17.69
N SER A 81 -10.04 5.08 -18.34
CA SER A 81 -10.51 6.39 -18.81
C SER A 81 -10.64 6.48 -20.34
N MET A 82 -11.12 5.41 -20.97
CA MET A 82 -11.43 5.43 -22.40
C MET A 82 -12.60 4.50 -22.74
N ASP A 83 -13.73 4.67 -22.07
CA ASP A 83 -15.04 4.29 -22.62
C ASP A 83 -16.08 5.34 -22.20
N GLY A 84 -16.74 5.96 -23.18
CA GLY A 84 -17.81 6.93 -22.97
C GLY A 84 -17.46 8.39 -23.26
N THR A 85 -17.35 8.73 -24.55
CA THR A 85 -17.53 10.10 -25.09
C THR A 85 -18.77 10.79 -24.53
N ALA A 86 -18.60 11.95 -23.88
CA ALA A 86 -19.64 12.97 -23.77
C ALA A 86 -19.33 14.08 -24.79
N PRO A 87 -20.10 14.25 -25.88
CA PRO A 87 -20.00 15.45 -26.69
C PRO A 87 -20.97 16.48 -26.11
N THR A 88 -20.49 17.34 -25.22
CA THR A 88 -21.17 18.58 -24.87
C THR A 88 -20.18 19.73 -24.90
N GLN A 89 -19.73 20.04 -26.12
CA GLN A 89 -19.11 21.33 -26.42
C GLN A 89 -19.68 21.83 -27.75
N ASN A 90 -20.96 22.23 -27.73
CA ASN A 90 -21.45 23.27 -28.61
C ASN A 90 -22.77 23.85 -28.06
N LEU A 91 -22.66 24.71 -27.04
CA LEU A 91 -23.76 25.58 -26.61
C LEU A 91 -23.27 27.02 -26.54
N GLU A 92 -22.66 27.49 -27.62
CA GLU A 92 -22.48 28.93 -27.87
C GLU A 92 -23.09 29.40 -29.20
N GLU A 93 -23.67 28.52 -30.03
CA GLU A 93 -24.29 28.89 -31.31
C GLU A 93 -25.83 28.92 -31.34
N ILE A 94 -26.54 28.72 -30.21
CA ILE A 94 -28.02 28.78 -30.16
C ILE A 94 -28.54 30.12 -29.57
N SER A 95 -27.82 31.23 -29.81
CA SER A 95 -28.27 32.57 -29.40
C SER A 95 -28.36 33.61 -30.53
N GLN A 96 -28.27 33.21 -31.81
CA GLN A 96 -28.41 34.16 -32.93
C GLN A 96 -29.22 33.65 -34.13
N GLY A 97 -30.09 32.65 -33.96
CA GLY A 97 -30.77 31.98 -35.08
C GLY A 97 -32.28 32.16 -35.24
N ILE A 98 -33.01 32.70 -34.25
CA ILE A 98 -34.49 32.81 -34.35
C ILE A 98 -34.96 34.15 -33.75
N ARG A 99 -34.95 35.20 -34.57
CA ARG A 99 -35.88 36.33 -34.46
C ARG A 99 -36.22 36.81 -35.87
N GLU A 100 -37.35 36.35 -36.38
CA GLU A 100 -38.00 36.97 -37.53
C GLU A 100 -38.30 38.46 -37.24
N PRO A 101 -38.25 39.34 -38.26
CA PRO A 101 -38.44 40.77 -38.09
C PRO A 101 -39.92 41.13 -37.87
N MET A 102 -40.25 41.70 -36.72
CA MET A 102 -41.53 42.36 -36.49
C MET A 102 -41.54 43.70 -37.25
N LYS A 103 -42.18 43.75 -38.44
CA LYS A 103 -42.56 45.01 -39.09
C LYS A 103 -43.98 45.39 -38.63
N ILE A 104 -44.07 46.45 -37.84
CA ILE A 104 -45.33 47.12 -37.50
C ILE A 104 -45.46 48.31 -38.47
N PRO A 105 -46.47 48.35 -39.37
CA PRO A 105 -46.74 49.56 -40.12
C PRO A 105 -47.52 50.57 -39.26
N PHE A 106 -47.12 51.84 -39.36
CA PHE A 106 -47.91 53.00 -38.96
C PHE A 106 -49.05 53.28 -39.95
#